data_AF-A0AAU4ABC7-F1
#
_entry.id   AF-A0AAU4ABC7-F1
#
_cell.length_a   1.000
_cell.length_b   1.000
_cell.length_c   1.000
_cell.angle_alpha   90.00
_cell.angle_beta   90.00
_cell.angle_gamma   90.00
#
_symmetry.space_group_name_H-M   'P 1'
#
loop_
_entity.id
_entity.type
_entity.pdbx_description
1 polymer ?
#
loop_
_entity_poly.entity_id
_entity_poly.type
_entity_poly.pdbx_seq_one_letter_code
_entity_poly.pdbx_strand_id
1 'polypeptide(L)' 'MEFTIGDMVIEALGSYGDDRAIEFWATVRGAETPAVFAIHREHDKDWESARLTVDPSSGSVPVAAVEWAVEFAREYL' A
#
# COMPACT_ATOMS: atom_id res chain seq x y z
N MET A 1 -1.89 9.72 4.16
CA MET A 1 -2.11 9.48 5.61
C MET A 1 -0.98 8.58 6.09
N GLU A 2 -0.36 8.87 7.24
CA GLU A 2 0.82 8.16 7.75
C GLU A 2 0.46 7.27 8.95
N PHE A 3 1.01 6.06 8.99
CA PHE A 3 0.83 5.09 10.08
C PHE A 3 2.13 4.38 10.43
N THR A 4 2.35 4.16 11.73
CA THR A 4 3.52 3.42 12.23
C THR A 4 3.11 2.04 12.72
N ILE A 5 3.74 1.00 12.18
CA ILE A 5 3.50 -0.41 12.49
C ILE A 5 4.84 -1.03 12.91
N GLY A 6 5.08 -1.13 14.22
CA GLY A 6 6.38 -1.55 14.74
C GLY A 6 7.49 -0.61 14.29
N ASP A 7 8.48 -1.15 13.57
CA ASP A 7 9.62 -0.40 13.00
C ASP A 7 9.38 0.11 11.55
N MET A 8 8.14 0.02 11.06
CA MET A 8 7.76 0.43 9.71
C MET A 8 6.82 1.64 9.76
N VAL A 9 7.03 2.60 8.86
CA VAL A 9 6.09 3.68 8.57
C VAL A 9 5.49 3.45 7.20
N ILE A 10 4.16 3.51 7.09
CA ILE A 10 3.43 3.41 5.83
C ILE A 10 2.64 4.69 5.57
N GLU A 11 2.78 5.22 4.36
CA GLU A 11 2.14 6.45 3.90
C GLU A 11 1.27 6.16 2.67
N ALA A 12 -0.02 6.45 2.76
CA ALA A 12 -0.90 6.51 1.59
C ALA A 12 -0.68 7.84 0.84
N LEU A 13 -0.21 7.76 -0.40
CA LEU A 13 0.17 8.92 -1.23
C LEU A 13 -1.02 9.55 -1.96
N GLY A 14 -2.02 8.74 -2.28
CA GLY A 14 -3.24 9.20 -2.92
C GLY A 14 -4.06 8.05 -3.49
N SER A 15 -5.35 8.32 -3.70
CA SER A 15 -6.23 7.46 -4.48
C SER A 15 -6.33 7.97 -5.92
N TYR A 16 -6.43 7.04 -6.87
CA TYR A 16 -6.51 7.33 -8.29
C TYR A 16 -7.65 6.58 -8.95
N GLY A 17 -8.24 7.21 -9.96
CA GLY A 17 -9.20 6.56 -10.86
C GLY A 17 -10.50 6.14 -10.18
N ASP A 18 -11.16 7.06 -9.46
CA ASP A 18 -12.42 6.80 -8.72
C ASP A 18 -12.22 5.84 -7.53
N ASP A 19 -11.20 6.11 -6.72
CA ASP A 19 -10.87 5.32 -5.53
C ASP A 19 -10.68 3.82 -5.79
N ARG A 20 -10.17 3.47 -6.98
CA ARG A 20 -9.92 2.07 -7.38
C ARG A 20 -8.46 1.67 -7.31
N ALA A 21 -7.56 2.63 -7.19
CA ALA A 21 -6.15 2.39 -6.97
C ALA A 21 -5.64 3.32 -5.87
N ILE A 22 -4.72 2.83 -5.04
CA ILE A 22 -4.07 3.61 -3.98
C ILE A 22 -2.59 3.29 -4.01
N GLU A 23 -1.77 4.32 -3.97
CA GLU A 23 -0.31 4.19 -3.93
C GLU A 23 0.19 4.41 -2.50
N PHE A 24 1.20 3.62 -2.12
CA PHE A 24 1.79 3.61 -0.79
C PHE A 24 3.32 3.68 -0.85
N TRP A 25 3.88 4.36 0.15
CA TRP A 25 5.28 4.26 0.54
C TRP A 25 5.41 3.55 1.88
N ALA A 26 6.24 2.52 1.93
CA ALA A 26 6.60 1.84 3.16
C ALA A 26 8.10 2.00 3.45
N THR A 27 8.40 2.65 4.57
CA THR A 27 9.77 2.85 5.05
C THR A 27 10.01 1.97 6.27
N VAL A 28 10.94 1.02 6.16
CA VAL A 28 11.33 0.15 7.28
C VAL A 28 12.64 0.63 7.87
N ARG A 29 12.73 0.72 9.19
CA ARG A 29 13.97 1.10 9.88
C ARG A 29 15.13 0.19 9.47
N GLY A 30 16.19 0.78 8.95
CA GLY A 30 17.39 0.06 8.50
C GLY A 30 17.36 -0.41 7.05
N ALA A 31 16.27 -0.21 6.32
CA ALA A 31 16.25 -0.33 4.87
C ALA A 31 16.88 0.91 4.22
N GLU A 32 17.67 0.71 3.16
CA GLU A 32 18.32 1.81 2.42
C GLU A 32 17.34 2.56 1.52
N THR A 33 16.35 1.86 0.98
CA THR A 33 15.33 2.41 0.09
C THR A 33 13.92 2.09 0.60
N PRO A 34 12.99 3.05 0.53
CA PRO A 34 11.58 2.77 0.80
C PRO A 34 11.02 1.84 -0.27
N ALA A 35 10.02 1.04 0.12
CA ALA A 35 9.27 0.22 -0.79
C ALA A 35 8.09 1.02 -1.36
N VAL A 36 7.88 0.94 -2.67
CA VAL A 36 6.80 1.65 -3.37
C VAL A 36 5.88 0.62 -4.01
N PHE A 37 4.61 0.68 -3.68
CA PHE A 37 3.63 -0.26 -4.19
C PHE A 37 2.24 0.38 -4.28
N ALA A 38 1.37 -0.23 -5.06
CA ALA A 38 -0.02 0.15 -5.18
C ALA A 38 -0.91 -1.08 -5.11
N ILE A 39 -2.08 -0.92 -4.50
CA ILE A 39 -3.17 -1.90 -4.63
C ILE A 39 -4.22 -1.32 -5.56
N HIS A 40 -4.83 -2.19 -6.38
CA HIS A 40 -5.90 -1.78 -7.27
C HIS A 40 -6.98 -2.86 -7.40
N ARG A 41 -8.24 -2.45 -7.42
CA ARG A 41 -9.40 -3.31 -7.60
C ARG A 41 -10.01 -3.11 -8.98
N GLU A 42 -10.59 -4.18 -9.54
CA GLU A 42 -11.47 -4.05 -10.71
C GLU A 42 -12.78 -3.35 -10.32
N HIS A 43 -13.52 -2.86 -11.31
CA HIS A 43 -14.85 -2.31 -11.06
C HIS A 43 -15.77 -3.39 -10.45
N ASP A 44 -16.59 -2.99 -9.47
CA ASP A 44 -17.51 -3.88 -8.74
C ASP A 44 -16.85 -5.04 -7.99
N LYS A 45 -15.57 -4.90 -7.61
CA LYS A 45 -14.85 -5.87 -6.79
C LYS A 45 -14.47 -5.30 -5.43
N ASP A 46 -14.38 -6.18 -4.43
CA ASP A 46 -13.95 -5.81 -3.09
C ASP A 46 -12.42 -5.76 -2.98
N TRP A 47 -11.91 -5.02 -2.00
CA TRP A 47 -10.47 -4.81 -1.81
C TRP A 47 -9.70 -6.07 -1.42
N GLU A 48 -10.37 -7.07 -0.85
CA GLU A 48 -9.81 -8.39 -0.57
C GLU A 48 -9.38 -9.13 -1.84
N SER A 49 -9.93 -8.74 -3.00
CA SER A 49 -9.55 -9.25 -4.32
C SER A 49 -8.61 -8.32 -5.08
N ALA A 50 -8.10 -7.27 -4.42
CA ALA A 50 -7.21 -6.30 -5.06
C ALA A 50 -5.93 -6.96 -5.55
N ARG A 51 -5.43 -6.43 -6.66
CA ARG A 51 -4.12 -6.79 -7.20
C ARG A 51 -3.07 -5.85 -6.63
N LEU A 52 -1.89 -6.39 -6.40
CA LEU A 52 -0.71 -5.66 -5.95
C LEU A 52 0.21 -5.38 -7.14
N THR A 53 0.65 -4.13 -7.27
CA THR A 53 1.75 -3.73 -8.15
C THR A 53 2.88 -3.17 -7.30
N VAL A 54 4.12 -3.54 -7.60
CA VAL A 54 5.32 -3.07 -6.89
C VAL A 54 6.23 -2.37 -7.88
N ASP A 55 6.81 -1.23 -7.50
CA ASP A 55 7.84 -0.58 -8.29
C ASP A 55 9.14 -1.42 -8.21
N PRO A 56 9.63 -1.97 -9.34
CA PRO A 56 10.81 -2.84 -9.35
C PRO A 56 12.11 -2.13 -8.98
N SER A 57 12.13 -0.79 -8.97
CA SER A 57 13.27 0.03 -8.56
C SER A 57 13.28 0.35 -7.06
N SER A 58 12.20 0.01 -6.34
CA SER A 58 12.04 0.30 -4.92
C SER A 58 12.59 -0.79 -3.99
N GLY A 59 12.55 -0.51 -2.68
CA GLY A 59 12.90 -1.48 -1.65
C GLY A 59 11.93 -2.67 -1.56
N SER A 60 12.27 -3.66 -0.75
CA SER A 60 11.41 -4.83 -0.53
C SER A 60 10.12 -4.42 0.19
N VAL A 61 8.96 -4.78 -0.36
CA VAL A 61 7.65 -4.53 0.26
C VAL A 61 7.38 -5.57 1.36
N PRO A 62 7.26 -5.17 2.63
CA PRO A 62 6.88 -6.10 3.70
C PRO A 62 5.45 -6.58 3.52
N VAL A 63 5.17 -7.86 3.79
CA VAL A 63 3.81 -8.42 3.71
C VAL A 63 2.84 -7.66 4.62
N ALA A 64 3.26 -7.30 5.83
CA ALA A 64 2.45 -6.52 6.76
C ALA A 64 2.05 -5.13 6.22
N ALA A 65 2.85 -4.55 5.32
CA ALA A 65 2.51 -3.30 4.64
C ALA A 65 1.34 -3.50 3.68
N VAL A 66 1.33 -4.62 2.95
CA VAL A 66 0.27 -4.98 2.00
C VAL A 66 -1.02 -5.33 2.75
N GLU A 67 -0.93 -6.13 3.82
CA GLU A 67 -2.07 -6.47 4.66
C GLU A 67 -2.73 -5.21 5.23
N TRP A 68 -1.92 -4.31 5.77
CA TRP A 68 -2.42 -3.03 6.28
C TRP A 68 -3.05 -2.16 5.18
N ALA A 69 -2.45 -2.11 3.99
CA ALA A 69 -2.99 -1.33 2.88
C ALA A 69 -4.38 -1.82 2.44
N VAL A 70 -4.61 -3.13 2.41
CA VAL A 70 -5.91 -3.73 2.08
C VAL A 70 -6.94 -3.41 3.17
N GLU A 71 -6.55 -3.53 4.44
CA GLU A 71 -7.42 -3.20 5.58
C GLU A 71 -7.81 -1.72 5.58
N PHE A 72 -6.84 -0.82 5.35
CA PHE A 72 -7.09 0.61 5.19
C PHE A 72 -8.09 0.87 4.06
N ALA A 73 -7.89 0.26 2.89
CA ALA A 73 -8.81 0.46 1.78
C ALA A 73 -10.22 -0.02 2.12
N ARG A 74 -10.37 -1.18 2.78
CA ARG A 74 -11.67 -1.70 3.22
C ARG A 74 -12.39 -0.77 4.20
N GLU A 75 -11.67 -0.13 5.12
CA GLU A 75 -12.27 0.72 6.15
C GLU A 75 -12.63 2.12 5.64
N TYR A 76 -11.90 2.62 4.64
CA TYR A 76 -11.98 4.03 4.25
C TYR A 76 -12.45 4.29 2.80
N LEU A 77 -12.57 3.26 1.92
CA LEU A 77 -12.94 3.39 0.49
C LEU A 77 -13.85 2.27 -0.05
#